data_AF-A0A667IZH9-F1
#
_entry.id   AF-A0A667IZH9-F1
#
_cell.length_a   1.000
_cell.length_b   1.000
_cell.length_c   1.000
_cell.angle_alpha   90.00
_cell.angle_beta   90.00
_cell.angle_gamma   90.00
#
_symmetry.space_group_name_H-M   'P 1'
#
loop_
_entity.id
_entity.type
_entity.pdbx_description
1 polymer ?
#
loop_
_entity_poly.entity_id
_entity_poly.type
_entity_poly.pdbx_seq_one_letter_code
_entity_poly.pdbx_strand_id
1 'polypeptide(L)'
;MQRRRRPPPPASQLPEGCGGGGGGRGGSEEVEVQFSAGRLASAAAVAAAAAAARSTEEEEERLEREHFWKIINAFRYYGTSMHERVNRTERQFRSLPDNQQKLLPQFLLHLDKIRKCIDHNQEILLTIVNDCIHMFENKEYGEDVCESLFYLF
;
A
#
# COMPACT_ATOMS: atom_id res chain seq x y z
N MET A 1 -0.87 -29.26 0.34
CA MET A 1 -1.15 -27.86 0.68
C MET A 1 -2.63 -27.70 0.98
N GLN A 2 -3.04 -27.76 2.25
CA GLN A 2 -4.45 -27.57 2.63
C GLN A 2 -4.70 -26.07 2.87
N ARG A 3 -5.57 -25.46 2.05
CA ARG A 3 -6.01 -24.07 2.25
C ARG A 3 -7.00 -24.02 3.41
N ARG A 4 -6.60 -23.45 4.55
CA ARG A 4 -7.52 -23.17 5.66
C ARG A 4 -8.52 -22.11 5.20
N ARG A 5 -9.81 -22.47 5.11
CA ARG A 5 -10.90 -21.52 4.85
C ARG A 5 -11.20 -20.74 6.13
N ARG A 6 -11.33 -19.42 6.01
CA ARG A 6 -11.71 -18.52 7.11
C ARG A 6 -13.22 -18.72 7.44
N PRO A 7 -13.62 -18.77 8.72
CA PRO A 7 -15.03 -18.85 9.07
C PRO A 7 -15.76 -17.51 8.81
N PRO A 8 -17.07 -17.54 8.51
CA PRO A 8 -17.87 -16.34 8.26
C PRO A 8 -18.16 -15.56 9.57
N PRO A 9 -18.38 -14.25 9.49
CA PRO A 9 -18.75 -13.42 10.65
C PRO A 9 -20.18 -13.70 11.11
N PRO A 10 -20.50 -13.46 12.40
CA PRO A 10 -21.85 -13.65 12.94
C PRO A 10 -22.82 -12.58 12.40
N ALA A 11 -24.07 -13.00 12.17
CA ALA A 11 -25.14 -12.16 11.66
C ALA A 11 -25.53 -11.07 12.68
N SER A 12 -25.54 -9.82 12.24
CA SER A 12 -26.11 -8.68 12.95
C SER A 12 -27.62 -8.89 13.07
N GLN A 13 -28.12 -9.03 14.30
CA GLN A 13 -29.55 -9.04 14.56
C GLN A 13 -30.10 -7.62 14.34
N LEU A 14 -31.00 -7.46 13.37
CA LEU A 14 -31.83 -6.27 13.21
C LEU A 14 -32.87 -6.25 14.35
N PRO A 15 -33.18 -5.08 14.95
CA PRO A 15 -34.24 -5.00 15.95
C PRO A 15 -35.61 -5.15 15.28
N GLU A 16 -36.46 -5.95 15.93
CA GLU A 16 -37.82 -6.27 15.52
C GLU A 16 -38.76 -5.05 15.58
N GLY A 17 -39.78 -5.12 14.73
CA GLY A 17 -40.70 -4.06 14.42
C GLY A 17 -41.65 -3.63 15.55
N CYS A 18 -42.18 -2.43 15.34
CA CYS A 18 -43.20 -1.75 16.11
C CYS A 18 -44.45 -2.62 16.37
N GLY A 19 -44.84 -2.73 17.64
CA GLY A 19 -46.17 -3.14 18.08
C GLY A 19 -46.89 -1.95 18.72
N GLY A 20 -48.01 -1.53 18.14
CA GLY A 20 -48.83 -0.42 18.61
C GLY A 20 -49.69 -0.76 19.83
N GLY A 21 -50.05 0.28 20.59
CA GLY A 21 -51.04 0.23 21.66
C GLY A 21 -51.32 1.63 22.18
N GLY A 22 -52.51 2.16 21.92
CA GLY A 22 -52.90 3.54 22.22
C GLY A 22 -53.49 3.77 23.61
N GLY A 23 -53.66 5.04 23.96
CA GLY A 23 -54.57 5.46 25.02
C GLY A 23 -54.20 6.76 25.75
N GLY A 24 -54.75 7.89 25.28
CA GLY A 24 -55.48 8.81 26.18
C GLY A 24 -54.82 10.09 26.73
N ARG A 25 -55.27 11.22 26.14
CA ARG A 25 -55.66 12.51 26.76
C ARG A 25 -54.58 13.43 27.35
N GLY A 26 -54.52 14.63 26.76
CA GLY A 26 -54.58 15.88 27.54
C GLY A 26 -53.65 17.00 27.09
N GLY A 27 -54.20 17.97 26.35
CA GLY A 27 -54.04 19.38 26.69
C GLY A 27 -52.85 20.16 26.14
N SER A 28 -53.21 21.21 25.42
CA SER A 28 -52.56 22.53 25.34
C SER A 28 -51.55 22.76 24.21
N GLU A 29 -51.97 23.69 23.35
CA GLU A 29 -51.24 24.39 22.32
C GLU A 29 -49.94 24.99 22.85
N GLU A 30 -48.82 24.67 22.20
CA GLU A 30 -47.70 25.60 22.08
C GLU A 30 -47.32 25.70 20.61
N VAL A 31 -47.62 26.85 20.02
CA VAL A 31 -47.15 27.23 18.68
C VAL A 31 -45.66 27.52 18.81
N GLU A 32 -44.85 26.49 18.61
CA GLU A 32 -43.39 26.64 18.60
C GLU A 32 -42.97 27.23 17.25
N VAL A 33 -42.69 28.54 17.26
CA VAL A 33 -42.08 29.24 16.14
C VAL A 33 -40.68 28.68 15.95
N GLN A 34 -40.49 27.79 14.97
CA GLN A 34 -39.18 27.23 14.60
C GLN A 34 -38.24 28.34 14.13
N PHE A 35 -37.47 28.87 15.07
CA PHE A 35 -36.35 29.77 14.82
C PHE A 35 -35.25 29.02 14.06
N SER A 36 -34.75 29.64 13.00
CA SER A 36 -33.84 29.12 11.97
C SER A 36 -32.47 28.59 12.44
N ALA A 37 -32.23 28.43 13.75
CA ALA A 37 -30.96 28.06 14.35
C ALA A 37 -30.58 26.56 14.18
N GLY A 38 -31.57 25.66 14.14
CA GLY A 38 -31.32 24.21 14.01
C GLY A 38 -30.72 23.77 12.67
N ARG A 39 -30.98 24.51 11.58
CA ARG A 39 -30.43 24.22 10.25
C ARG A 39 -28.94 24.58 10.11
N LEU A 40 -28.48 25.60 10.84
CA LEU A 40 -27.08 26.07 10.77
C LEU A 40 -26.13 25.14 11.54
N ALA A 41 -26.55 24.62 12.69
CA ALA A 41 -25.77 23.63 13.45
C ALA A 41 -25.63 22.30 12.67
N SER A 42 -26.69 21.89 11.95
CA SER A 42 -26.65 20.74 11.06
C SER A 42 -25.75 20.96 9.85
N ALA A 43 -25.80 22.13 9.20
CA ALA A 43 -24.93 22.46 8.09
C ALA A 43 -23.44 22.53 8.48
N ALA A 44 -23.13 23.08 9.66
CA ALA A 44 -21.76 23.14 10.19
C ALA A 44 -21.21 21.73 10.51
N ALA A 45 -22.03 20.84 11.08
CA ALA A 45 -21.65 19.46 11.33
C ALA A 45 -21.43 18.66 10.03
N VAL A 46 -22.26 18.88 9.00
CA VAL A 46 -22.08 18.25 7.67
C VAL A 46 -20.83 18.78 6.97
N ALA A 47 -20.54 20.08 7.06
CA ALA A 47 -19.32 20.67 6.51
C ALA A 47 -18.06 20.15 7.22
N ALA A 48 -18.11 19.97 8.54
CA ALA A 48 -17.01 19.39 9.32
C ALA A 48 -16.78 17.91 8.97
N ALA A 49 -17.86 17.12 8.80
CA ALA A 49 -17.75 15.73 8.36
C ALA A 49 -17.19 15.61 6.93
N ALA A 50 -17.61 16.49 6.01
CA ALA A 50 -17.08 16.54 4.65
C ALA A 50 -15.62 17.05 4.59
N ALA A 51 -15.20 17.92 5.52
CA ALA A 51 -13.81 18.33 5.66
C ALA A 51 -12.94 17.20 6.24
N ALA A 52 -13.45 16.47 7.25
CA ALA A 52 -12.78 15.31 7.81
C ALA A 52 -12.61 14.20 6.76
N ALA A 53 -13.66 13.91 5.97
CA ALA A 53 -13.60 12.95 4.88
C ALA A 53 -12.59 13.33 3.79
N ARG A 54 -12.53 14.61 3.40
CA ARG A 54 -11.51 15.10 2.47
C ARG A 54 -10.09 14.97 3.04
N SER A 55 -9.90 15.29 4.32
CA SER A 55 -8.58 15.13 4.96
C SER A 55 -8.13 13.67 5.07
N THR A 56 -9.08 12.73 5.21
CA THR A 56 -8.75 11.30 5.19
C THR A 56 -8.39 10.82 3.78
N GLU A 57 -9.10 11.27 2.75
CA GLU A 57 -8.76 10.96 1.35
C GLU A 57 -7.38 11.51 0.96
N GLU A 58 -7.07 12.75 1.33
CA GLU A 58 -5.76 13.37 1.07
C GLU A 58 -4.60 12.61 1.75
N GLU A 59 -4.82 12.12 2.97
CA GLU A 59 -3.82 11.32 3.69
C GLU A 59 -3.65 9.92 3.07
N GLU A 60 -4.75 9.27 2.65
CA GLU A 60 -4.69 8.00 1.93
C GLU A 60 -3.90 8.13 0.62
N GLU A 61 -4.14 9.18 -0.16
CA GLU A 61 -3.38 9.47 -1.39
C GLU A 61 -1.88 9.71 -1.11
N ARG A 62 -1.55 10.38 0.00
CA ARG A 62 -0.16 10.60 0.42
C ARG A 62 0.52 9.26 0.76
N LEU A 63 -0.16 8.41 1.51
CA LEU A 63 0.34 7.09 1.89
C LEU A 63 0.48 6.16 0.68
N GLU A 64 -0.44 6.24 -0.29
CA GLU A 64 -0.33 5.51 -1.55
C GLU A 64 0.90 5.94 -2.36
N ARG A 65 1.17 7.25 -2.45
CA ARG A 65 2.36 7.78 -3.11
C ARG A 65 3.65 7.34 -2.41
N GLU A 66 3.68 7.39 -1.09
CA GLU A 66 4.82 6.92 -0.29
C GLU A 66 5.07 5.42 -0.50
N HIS A 67 4.00 4.62 -0.44
CA HIS A 67 4.07 3.19 -0.68
C HIS A 67 4.53 2.88 -2.11
N PHE A 68 4.06 3.63 -3.11
CA PHE A 68 4.49 3.49 -4.49
C PHE A 68 6.01 3.65 -4.62
N TRP A 69 6.59 4.73 -4.09
CA TRP A 69 8.03 4.95 -4.15
C TRP A 69 8.82 3.87 -3.41
N LYS A 70 8.28 3.34 -2.31
CA LYS A 70 8.88 2.20 -1.60
C LYS A 70 8.94 0.96 -2.50
N ILE A 71 7.89 0.69 -3.28
CA ILE A 71 7.87 -0.42 -4.24
C ILE A 71 8.86 -0.18 -5.39
N ILE A 72 8.91 1.04 -5.95
CA ILE A 72 9.89 1.40 -6.99
C ILE A 72 11.32 1.17 -6.50
N ASN A 73 11.63 1.59 -5.27
CA ASN A 73 12.95 1.36 -4.66
C ASN A 73 13.24 -0.14 -4.48
N ALA A 74 12.25 -0.96 -4.10
CA ALA A 74 12.42 -2.40 -4.00
C ALA A 74 12.76 -3.06 -5.35
N PHE A 75 12.15 -2.60 -6.45
CA PHE A 75 12.46 -3.08 -7.80
C PHE A 75 13.88 -2.69 -8.24
N ARG A 76 14.30 -1.46 -7.93
CA ARG A 76 15.68 -0.99 -8.17
C ARG A 76 16.71 -1.75 -7.34
N TYR A 77 16.34 -2.20 -6.15
CA TYR A 77 17.25 -2.90 -5.22
C TYR A 77 17.42 -4.41 -5.49
N TYR A 78 16.63 -5.00 -6.39
CA TYR A 78 16.64 -6.44 -6.68
C TYR A 78 18.07 -6.97 -6.98
N GLY A 79 18.78 -6.31 -7.89
CA GLY A 79 20.09 -6.70 -8.39
C GLY A 79 21.11 -6.72 -7.26
N THR A 80 21.17 -5.65 -6.46
CA THR A 80 22.04 -5.56 -5.27
C THR A 80 21.80 -6.73 -4.32
N SER A 81 20.53 -6.97 -3.95
CA SER A 81 20.16 -8.05 -3.03
C SER A 81 20.56 -9.43 -3.57
N MET A 82 20.33 -9.68 -4.86
CA MET A 82 20.63 -10.98 -5.47
C MET A 82 22.13 -11.20 -5.67
N HIS A 83 22.88 -10.18 -6.11
CA HIS A 83 24.34 -10.25 -6.22
C HIS A 83 25.00 -10.50 -4.87
N GLU A 84 24.54 -9.85 -3.80
CA GLU A 84 25.02 -10.14 -2.45
C GLU A 84 24.83 -11.60 -2.06
N ARG A 85 23.68 -12.21 -2.41
CA ARG A 85 23.41 -13.63 -2.14
C ARG A 85 24.39 -14.51 -2.90
N VAL A 86 24.62 -14.26 -4.19
CA VAL A 86 25.59 -15.02 -4.99
C VAL A 86 27.01 -14.85 -4.44
N ASN A 87 27.40 -13.65 -4.05
CA ASN A 87 28.71 -13.37 -3.47
C ASN A 87 28.92 -14.07 -2.11
N ARG A 88 27.87 -14.22 -1.31
CA ARG A 88 27.93 -15.05 -0.08
C ARG A 88 28.14 -16.53 -0.42
N THR A 89 27.39 -17.06 -1.39
CA THR A 89 27.54 -18.45 -1.85
C THR A 89 28.94 -18.72 -2.43
N GLU A 90 29.48 -17.79 -3.22
CA GLU A 90 30.84 -17.93 -3.74
C GLU A 90 31.88 -17.95 -2.62
N ARG A 91 31.77 -17.05 -1.63
CA ARG A 91 32.66 -17.04 -0.47
C ARG A 91 32.59 -18.35 0.31
N GLN A 92 31.38 -18.89 0.51
CA GLN A 92 31.20 -20.19 1.15
C GLN A 92 31.89 -21.31 0.36
N PHE A 93 31.71 -21.35 -0.96
CA PHE A 93 32.37 -22.35 -1.81
C PHE A 93 33.90 -22.25 -1.74
N ARG A 94 34.45 -21.04 -1.82
CA ARG A 94 35.90 -20.80 -1.73
C ARG A 94 36.49 -21.12 -0.36
N SER A 95 35.67 -21.15 0.69
CA SER A 95 36.10 -21.56 2.04
C SER A 95 36.21 -23.08 2.22
N LEU A 96 35.72 -23.88 1.27
CA LEU A 96 35.84 -25.34 1.32
C LEU A 96 37.28 -25.79 1.02
N PRO A 97 37.74 -26.94 1.53
CA PRO A 97 39.00 -27.55 1.13
C PRO A 97 39.11 -27.82 -0.38
N ASP A 98 40.31 -27.69 -0.95
CA ASP A 98 40.57 -27.83 -2.39
C ASP A 98 40.09 -29.16 -2.98
N ASN A 99 40.19 -30.26 -2.23
CA ASN A 99 39.71 -31.56 -2.67
C ASN A 99 38.19 -31.58 -2.88
N GLN A 100 37.43 -30.85 -2.06
CA GLN A 100 35.98 -30.71 -2.22
C GLN A 100 35.63 -29.76 -3.36
N GLN A 101 36.36 -28.65 -3.51
CA GLN A 101 36.17 -27.73 -4.63
C GLN A 101 36.40 -28.42 -5.98
N LYS A 102 37.41 -29.30 -6.08
CA LYS A 102 37.71 -30.09 -7.29
C LYS A 102 36.61 -31.08 -7.69
N LEU A 103 35.71 -31.47 -6.78
CA LEU A 103 34.53 -32.27 -7.11
C LEU A 103 33.50 -31.46 -7.92
N LEU A 104 33.56 -30.13 -7.87
CA LEU A 104 32.61 -29.21 -8.48
C LEU A 104 33.31 -28.14 -9.34
N PRO A 105 34.08 -28.54 -10.38
CA PRO A 105 34.92 -27.62 -11.14
C PRO A 105 34.12 -26.56 -11.92
N GLN A 106 32.84 -26.82 -12.18
CA GLN A 106 31.95 -25.93 -12.93
C GLN A 106 31.12 -24.99 -12.02
N PHE A 107 31.26 -25.09 -10.70
CA PHE A 107 30.40 -24.36 -9.76
C PHE A 107 30.53 -22.84 -9.92
N LEU A 108 31.77 -22.33 -9.92
CA LEU A 108 32.03 -20.89 -10.08
C LEU A 108 31.55 -20.37 -11.44
N LEU A 109 31.81 -21.12 -12.52
CA LEU A 109 31.30 -20.79 -13.86
C LEU A 109 29.77 -20.76 -13.91
N HIS A 110 29.11 -21.59 -13.11
CA HIS A 110 27.65 -21.56 -13.00
C HIS A 110 27.16 -20.32 -12.23
N LEU A 111 27.86 -19.88 -11.18
CA LEU A 111 27.52 -18.63 -10.48
C LEU A 111 27.61 -17.41 -11.43
N ASP A 112 28.57 -17.40 -12.35
CA ASP A 112 28.66 -16.32 -13.35
C ASP A 112 27.49 -16.31 -14.33
N LYS A 113 26.94 -17.48 -14.68
CA LYS A 113 25.69 -17.56 -15.45
C LYS A 113 24.52 -17.00 -14.65
N ILE A 114 24.45 -17.31 -13.34
CA ILE A 114 23.42 -16.78 -12.46
C ILE A 114 23.51 -15.25 -12.37
N ARG A 115 24.72 -14.67 -12.29
CA ARG A 115 24.93 -13.21 -12.32
C ARG A 115 24.34 -12.57 -13.57
N LYS A 116 24.61 -13.13 -14.75
CA LYS A 116 24.01 -12.66 -16.01
C LYS A 116 22.48 -12.71 -16.00
N CYS A 117 21.90 -13.76 -15.42
CA CYS A 117 20.44 -13.84 -15.27
C CYS A 117 19.90 -12.79 -14.30
N ILE A 118 20.62 -12.49 -13.22
CA ILE A 118 20.26 -11.42 -12.28
C ILE A 118 20.26 -10.07 -13.01
N ASP A 119 21.31 -9.78 -13.79
CA ASP A 119 21.43 -8.54 -14.54
C ASP A 119 20.29 -8.39 -15.55
N HIS A 120 20.01 -9.44 -16.33
CA HIS A 120 18.90 -9.44 -17.28
C HIS A 120 17.54 -9.26 -16.60
N ASN A 121 17.31 -9.91 -15.46
CA ASN A 121 16.08 -9.73 -14.70
C ASN A 121 15.98 -8.29 -14.16
N GLN A 122 17.08 -7.68 -13.75
CA GLN A 122 17.11 -6.29 -13.30
C GLN A 122 16.72 -5.33 -14.44
N GLU A 123 17.17 -5.57 -15.68
CA GLU A 123 16.78 -4.78 -16.85
C GLU A 123 15.25 -4.81 -17.08
N ILE A 124 14.63 -6.00 -16.93
CA ILE A 124 13.17 -6.14 -17.03
C ILE A 124 12.47 -5.34 -15.92
N LEU A 125 12.96 -5.42 -14.68
CA LEU A 125 12.39 -4.68 -13.55
C LEU A 125 12.55 -3.16 -13.73
N LEU A 126 13.67 -2.70 -14.30
CA LEU A 126 13.88 -1.28 -14.60
C LEU A 126 12.97 -0.79 -15.72
N THR A 127 12.68 -1.64 -16.70
CA THR A 127 11.69 -1.34 -17.75
C THR A 127 10.31 -1.13 -17.14
N ILE A 128 9.88 -2.01 -16.23
CA ILE A 128 8.60 -1.83 -15.48
C ILE A 128 8.61 -0.53 -14.69
N VAL A 129 9.70 -0.23 -13.98
CA VAL A 129 9.82 1.03 -13.22
C VAL A 129 9.68 2.23 -14.13
N ASN A 130 10.33 2.22 -15.29
CA ASN A 130 10.28 3.32 -16.26
C ASN A 130 8.85 3.60 -16.75
N ASP A 131 8.10 2.54 -17.08
CA ASP A 131 6.71 2.68 -17.54
C ASP A 131 5.77 3.21 -16.45
N CYS A 132 6.15 3.06 -15.18
CA CYS A 132 5.34 3.45 -14.03
C CYS A 132 5.64 4.86 -13.49
N ILE A 133 6.69 5.55 -13.95
CA ILE A 133 7.14 6.86 -13.39
C ILE A 133 6.01 7.90 -13.40
N HIS A 134 5.15 7.87 -14.42
CA HIS A 134 4.13 8.88 -14.68
C HIS A 134 2.72 8.50 -14.18
N MET A 135 2.55 7.41 -13.43
CA MET A 135 1.21 6.94 -13.03
C MET A 135 0.43 7.91 -12.12
N PHE A 136 1.11 8.87 -11.46
CA PHE A 136 0.49 9.83 -10.55
C PHE A 136 0.31 11.24 -11.15
N GLU A 137 0.64 11.46 -12.43
CA GLU A 137 0.61 12.78 -13.07
C GLU A 137 -0.79 13.34 -13.36
N ASN A 138 -1.86 12.58 -13.06
CA ASN A 138 -3.24 13.03 -13.23
C ASN A 138 -3.71 14.09 -12.21
N LYS A 139 -2.79 14.70 -11.46
CA LYS A 139 -3.05 15.91 -10.69
C LYS A 139 -1.91 16.89 -10.97
N GLU A 140 -2.23 18.03 -11.60
CA GLU A 140 -1.35 19.19 -11.70
C GLU A 140 -0.98 19.66 -10.29
N TYR A 141 0.03 19.04 -9.69
CA TYR A 141 0.77 19.62 -8.59
C TYR A 141 2.01 20.22 -9.23
N GLY A 142 2.16 21.53 -9.06
CA GLY A 142 3.25 22.33 -9.61
C GLY A 142 4.59 21.59 -9.55
N GLU A 143 5.29 21.69 -10.66
CA GLU A 143 6.68 21.28 -10.87
C GLU A 143 7.51 21.50 -9.60
N ASP A 144 8.36 20.53 -9.27
CA ASP A 144 9.57 20.62 -8.42
C ASP A 144 9.69 19.54 -7.33
N VAL A 145 9.90 18.26 -7.70
CA VAL A 145 10.61 17.32 -6.79
C VAL A 145 11.45 16.23 -7.49
N CYS A 146 11.47 16.13 -8.83
CA CYS A 146 12.12 14.98 -9.48
C CYS A 146 13.66 14.97 -9.50
N GLU A 147 14.34 16.04 -9.05
CA GLU A 147 15.81 16.12 -9.11
C GLU A 147 16.53 15.43 -7.92
N SER A 148 15.87 15.19 -6.78
CA SER A 148 16.60 14.86 -5.54
C SER A 148 16.72 13.37 -5.20
N LEU A 149 16.03 12.46 -5.90
CA LEU A 149 16.13 11.01 -5.66
C LEU A 149 16.91 10.24 -6.73
N PHE A 150 17.39 10.92 -7.77
CA PHE A 150 18.38 10.32 -8.69
C PHE A 150 19.78 10.18 -8.06
N TYR A 151 20.03 10.82 -6.91
CA TYR A 151 21.35 10.90 -6.26
C TYR A 151 21.53 10.09 -4.97
N LEU A 152 20.55 9.28 -4.55
CA LEU A 152 20.68 8.52 -3.30
C LEU A 152 20.86 7.01 -3.47
N PHE A 153 21.53 6.58 -4.54
CA PHE A 153 22.33 5.33 -4.59
C PHE A 153 23.41 5.44 -5.67
#